data_AF-A0A3B3ZR96-F1
#
_entry.id   AF-A0A3B3ZR96-F1
#
_cell.length_a   1.000
_cell.length_b   1.000
_cell.length_c   1.000
_cell.angle_alpha   90.00
_cell.angle_beta   90.00
_cell.angle_gamma   90.00
#
_symmetry.space_group_name_H-M   'P 1'
#
loop_
_entity.id
_entity.type
_entity.pdbx_description
1 polymer ?
#
loop_
_entity_poly.entity_id
_entity_poly.type
_entity_poly.pdbx_seq_one_letter_code
_entity_poly.pdbx_strand_id
1 'polypeptide(L)'
;FFMTNILTSLPVSLRAVLVETVRGRKSRNDPIAKSKEGRIKTPPPVDPVEMVVLKERYTEYQLILSALRLDFKEEVLRRKYEEETGSLAEERARKEAEEHRALMDWNREENQRMLQLRIQMEKEEAERKEFEAALEREQKQQEFIRMKEEELLRLQEEAKHFITMENLDQRIEEALDNPKNYNFAIDKEGRITKQTVLK
;
A
#
# COMPACT_ATOMS: atom_id res chain seq x y z
N PHE A 1 -12.46 -12.43 19.31
CA PHE A 1 -13.76 -11.79 19.04
C PHE A 1 -13.78 -11.37 17.57
N PHE A 2 -14.49 -12.15 16.76
CA PHE A 2 -14.73 -11.91 15.35
C PHE A 2 -15.87 -10.90 15.18
N MET A 3 -15.70 -9.91 14.31
CA MET A 3 -16.78 -9.31 13.50
C MET A 3 -16.12 -8.74 12.23
N THR A 4 -15.99 -9.52 11.16
CA THR A 4 -16.87 -9.51 9.97
C THR A 4 -17.18 -8.10 9.47
N ASN A 5 -16.47 -7.65 8.43
CA ASN A 5 -17.02 -6.70 7.48
C ASN A 5 -16.90 -7.28 6.07
N ILE A 6 -18.07 -7.63 5.55
CA ILE A 6 -18.33 -8.20 4.23
C ILE A 6 -18.13 -7.07 3.22
N LEU A 7 -17.15 -7.22 2.34
CA LEU A 7 -16.99 -6.36 1.17
C LEU A 7 -18.10 -6.70 0.17
N THR A 8 -19.20 -5.95 0.24
CA THR A 8 -20.24 -5.95 -0.79
C THR A 8 -19.66 -5.40 -2.08
N SER A 9 -19.66 -6.24 -3.12
CA SER A 9 -19.37 -5.88 -4.50
C SER A 9 -20.26 -4.71 -4.95
N LEU A 10 -19.66 -3.55 -5.19
CA LEU A 10 -20.31 -2.46 -5.92
C LEU A 10 -20.60 -2.94 -7.35
N PRO A 11 -21.82 -2.75 -7.89
CA PRO A 11 -22.07 -3.04 -9.28
C PRO A 11 -21.23 -2.09 -10.12
N VAL A 12 -20.35 -2.64 -10.95
CA VAL A 12 -19.67 -1.91 -12.02
C VAL A 12 -20.78 -1.35 -12.90
N SER A 13 -21.08 -0.06 -12.73
CA SER A 13 -21.90 0.69 -13.65
C SER A 13 -21.18 0.62 -15.00
N LEU A 14 -21.67 -0.26 -15.88
CA LEU A 14 -21.36 -0.22 -17.30
C LEU A 14 -21.80 1.16 -17.78
N ARG A 15 -20.88 2.13 -17.76
CA ARG A 15 -21.03 3.39 -18.48
C ARG A 15 -21.16 2.96 -19.94
N ALA A 16 -22.40 2.88 -20.40
CA ALA A 16 -22.70 2.79 -21.81
C ALA A 16 -21.90 3.92 -22.46
N VAL A 17 -20.96 3.55 -23.31
CA VAL A 17 -20.29 4.51 -24.19
C VAL A 17 -21.44 5.20 -24.92
N LEU A 18 -21.70 6.45 -24.57
CA LEU A 18 -22.63 7.29 -25.29
C LEU A 18 -21.98 7.54 -26.64
N VAL A 19 -22.14 6.58 -27.56
CA VAL A 19 -21.92 6.82 -28.97
C VAL A 19 -23.00 7.85 -29.31
N GLU A 20 -22.63 9.13 -29.26
CA GLU A 20 -23.40 10.17 -29.92
C GLU A 20 -23.48 9.75 -31.38
N THR A 21 -24.60 9.14 -31.77
CA THR A 21 -24.88 8.88 -33.16
C THR A 21 -25.18 10.22 -33.79
N VAL A 22 -24.13 10.95 -34.16
CA VAL A 22 -24.22 12.10 -35.06
C VAL A 22 -24.68 11.56 -36.41
N ARG A 23 -26.00 11.43 -36.58
CA ARG A 23 -26.64 11.26 -37.90
C ARG A 23 -27.99 11.97 -37.85
N GLY A 24 -28.17 12.99 -38.68
CA GLY A 24 -29.38 13.78 -38.85
C GLY A 24 -30.58 13.00 -39.40
N ARG A 25 -31.02 11.97 -38.67
CA ARG A 25 -32.30 11.27 -38.86
C ARG A 25 -33.30 11.81 -37.84
N LYS A 26 -34.57 11.86 -38.25
CA LYS A 26 -35.65 12.33 -37.39
C LYS A 26 -35.84 11.40 -36.17
N SER A 27 -35.99 12.00 -35.00
CA SER A 27 -36.38 11.33 -33.76
C SER A 27 -37.87 10.95 -33.79
N ARG A 28 -38.31 10.14 -32.82
CA ARG A 28 -39.73 9.77 -32.69
C ARG A 28 -40.64 10.96 -32.37
N ASN A 29 -40.13 12.00 -31.72
CA ASN A 29 -40.90 13.18 -31.33
C ASN A 29 -40.85 14.29 -32.40
N ASP A 30 -40.06 14.11 -33.45
CA ASP A 30 -39.94 15.09 -34.51
C ASP A 30 -41.16 15.03 -35.43
N PRO A 31 -41.73 16.19 -35.83
CA PRO A 31 -42.88 16.19 -36.71
C PRO A 31 -42.52 15.64 -38.10
N ILE A 32 -43.49 14.97 -38.73
CA ILE A 32 -43.41 14.60 -40.14
C ILE A 32 -43.29 15.87 -41.00
N ALA A 33 -42.61 15.79 -42.13
CA ALA A 33 -42.55 16.93 -43.04
C ALA A 33 -43.92 17.13 -43.68
N LYS A 34 -44.38 18.39 -43.83
CA LYS A 34 -45.66 18.73 -44.48
C LYS A 34 -45.81 18.11 -45.87
N SER A 35 -44.72 18.03 -46.64
CA SER A 35 -44.70 17.38 -47.97
C SER A 35 -44.83 15.84 -47.95
N LYS A 36 -44.71 15.21 -46.78
CA LYS A 36 -44.81 13.75 -46.59
C LYS A 36 -46.07 13.33 -45.82
N GLU A 37 -46.79 14.28 -45.22
CA GLU A 37 -47.99 14.05 -44.41
C GLU A 37 -49.11 13.33 -45.19
N GLY A 38 -49.31 13.70 -46.46
CA GLY A 38 -50.27 13.04 -47.35
C GLY A 38 -49.66 12.11 -48.40
N ARG A 39 -48.37 11.78 -48.30
CA ARG A 39 -47.68 11.00 -49.34
C ARG A 39 -47.96 9.50 -49.17
N ILE A 40 -48.82 8.94 -50.02
CA ILE A 40 -49.06 7.50 -50.10
C ILE A 40 -47.97 6.85 -50.96
N LYS A 41 -47.36 5.77 -50.47
CA LYS A 41 -46.40 4.98 -51.25
C LYS A 41 -47.17 4.06 -52.19
N THR A 42 -47.17 4.38 -53.48
CA THR A 42 -47.72 3.50 -54.51
C THR A 42 -46.74 2.37 -54.83
N PRO A 43 -47.18 1.10 -54.88
CA PRO A 43 -46.32 0.01 -55.30
C PRO A 43 -45.98 0.15 -56.79
N PRO A 44 -44.76 -0.22 -57.21
CA PRO A 44 -44.43 -0.29 -58.63
C PRO A 44 -45.30 -1.37 -59.32
N PRO A 45 -45.53 -1.26 -60.65
CA PRO A 45 -46.15 -2.34 -61.40
C PRO A 45 -45.25 -3.58 -61.41
N VAL A 46 -45.87 -4.76 -61.49
CA VAL A 46 -45.18 -6.03 -61.30
C VAL A 46 -45.61 -7.01 -62.40
N ASP A 47 -44.64 -7.66 -63.05
CA ASP A 47 -44.89 -8.72 -64.04
C ASP A 47 -45.19 -10.05 -63.32
N PRO A 48 -46.38 -10.67 -63.54
CA PRO A 48 -46.73 -11.92 -62.87
C PRO A 48 -45.79 -13.09 -63.20
N VAL A 49 -45.21 -13.15 -64.41
CA VAL A 49 -44.33 -14.27 -64.80
C VAL A 49 -43.00 -14.18 -64.06
N GLU A 50 -42.40 -12.98 -64.04
CA GLU A 50 -41.15 -12.72 -63.31
C GLU A 50 -41.31 -13.00 -61.80
N MET A 51 -42.46 -12.62 -61.21
CA MET A 51 -42.68 -12.81 -59.78
C MET A 51 -42.70 -14.26 -59.34
N VAL A 52 -43.27 -15.16 -60.14
CA VAL A 52 -43.29 -16.59 -59.81
C VAL A 52 -41.85 -17.13 -59.77
N VAL A 53 -41.07 -16.84 -60.82
CA VAL A 53 -39.67 -17.27 -60.91
C VAL A 53 -38.83 -16.67 -59.79
N LEU A 54 -39.01 -15.38 -59.48
CA LEU A 54 -38.28 -14.71 -58.40
C LEU A 54 -38.60 -15.35 -57.05
N LYS A 55 -39.87 -15.64 -56.79
CA LYS A 55 -40.30 -16.26 -55.54
C LYS A 55 -39.69 -17.64 -55.36
N GLU A 56 -39.72 -18.47 -56.40
CA GLU A 56 -39.12 -19.82 -56.40
C GLU A 56 -37.61 -19.75 -56.12
N ARG A 57 -36.88 -18.95 -56.90
CA ARG A 57 -35.42 -18.78 -56.73
C ARG A 57 -35.06 -18.23 -55.35
N TYR A 58 -35.87 -17.30 -54.83
CA TYR A 58 -35.65 -16.76 -53.50
C TYR A 58 -35.88 -17.83 -52.43
N THR A 59 -36.91 -18.67 -52.57
CA THR A 59 -37.15 -19.78 -51.63
C THR A 59 -36.02 -20.81 -51.66
N GLU A 60 -35.53 -21.19 -52.84
CA GLU A 60 -34.41 -22.10 -53.00
C GLU A 60 -33.13 -21.53 -52.40
N TYR A 61 -32.82 -20.27 -52.68
CA TYR A 61 -31.66 -19.57 -52.13
C TYR A 61 -31.70 -19.49 -50.59
N GLN A 62 -32.86 -19.13 -50.03
CA GLN A 62 -33.03 -19.08 -48.57
C GLN A 62 -32.87 -20.46 -47.93
N LEU A 63 -33.34 -21.51 -48.59
CA LEU A 63 -33.19 -22.88 -48.11
C LEU A 63 -31.70 -23.27 -48.06
N ILE A 64 -30.94 -22.99 -49.12
CA ILE A 64 -29.49 -23.26 -49.17
C ILE A 64 -28.76 -22.48 -48.07
N LEU A 65 -29.03 -21.17 -47.93
CA LEU A 65 -28.39 -20.36 -46.89
C LEU A 65 -28.77 -20.80 -45.47
N SER A 66 -30.01 -21.24 -45.27
CA SER A 66 -30.46 -21.76 -43.98
C SER A 66 -29.71 -23.04 -43.63
N ALA A 67 -29.49 -23.93 -44.61
CA ALA A 67 -28.70 -25.14 -44.41
C ALA A 67 -27.26 -24.81 -44.03
N LEU A 68 -26.59 -23.95 -44.81
CA LEU A 68 -25.22 -23.51 -44.53
C LEU A 68 -25.08 -22.85 -43.15
N ARG A 69 -26.07 -22.06 -42.73
CA ARG A 69 -26.08 -21.43 -41.41
C ARG A 69 -26.16 -22.48 -40.30
N LEU A 70 -26.93 -23.55 -40.49
CA LEU A 70 -27.04 -24.63 -39.52
C LEU A 70 -25.71 -25.39 -39.39
N ASP A 71 -25.05 -25.68 -40.52
CA ASP A 71 -23.74 -26.33 -40.54
C ASP A 71 -22.70 -25.51 -39.75
N PHE A 72 -22.59 -24.21 -40.03
CA PHE A 72 -21.68 -23.33 -39.28
C PHE A 72 -22.04 -23.21 -37.80
N LYS A 73 -23.33 -23.25 -37.47
CA LYS A 73 -23.78 -23.23 -36.07
C LYS A 73 -23.36 -24.52 -35.36
N GLU A 74 -23.49 -25.67 -36.01
CA GLU A 74 -23.05 -26.95 -35.47
C GLU A 74 -21.53 -26.97 -35.26
N GLU A 75 -20.75 -26.51 -36.22
CA GLU A 75 -19.29 -26.41 -36.08
C GLU A 75 -18.88 -25.55 -34.88
N VAL A 76 -19.50 -24.38 -34.72
CA VAL A 76 -19.21 -23.49 -33.59
C VAL A 76 -19.57 -24.16 -32.26
N LEU A 77 -20.73 -24.81 -32.19
CA LEU A 77 -21.16 -25.52 -30.98
C LEU A 77 -20.25 -26.70 -30.65
N ARG A 78 -19.81 -27.45 -31.67
CA ARG A 78 -18.89 -28.58 -31.51
C ARG A 78 -17.53 -28.10 -30.98
N ARG A 79 -16.96 -27.05 -31.56
CA ARG A 79 -15.69 -26.47 -31.08
C ARG A 79 -15.80 -26.02 -29.62
N LYS A 80 -16.89 -25.33 -29.27
CA LYS A 80 -17.16 -24.92 -27.89
C LYS A 80 -17.25 -26.12 -26.95
N TYR A 81 -17.94 -27.18 -27.35
CA TYR A 81 -18.05 -28.41 -26.56
C TYR A 81 -16.70 -29.11 -26.39
N GLU A 82 -15.89 -29.20 -27.45
CA GLU A 82 -14.54 -29.77 -27.40
C GLU A 82 -13.59 -28.94 -26.52
N GLU A 83 -13.74 -27.62 -26.48
CA GLU A 83 -13.00 -26.74 -25.57
C GLU A 83 -13.42 -26.91 -24.10
N GLU A 84 -14.73 -27.04 -23.84
CA GLU A 84 -15.26 -27.14 -22.47
C GLU A 84 -15.15 -28.55 -21.87
N THR A 85 -15.33 -29.58 -22.70
CA THR A 85 -15.54 -30.97 -22.26
C THR A 85 -14.77 -32.00 -23.10
N GLY A 86 -13.96 -31.55 -24.07
CA GLY A 86 -13.12 -32.46 -24.84
C GLY A 86 -12.08 -33.15 -23.96
N SER A 87 -11.75 -34.39 -24.30
CA SER A 87 -10.70 -35.17 -23.61
C SER A 87 -9.37 -34.41 -23.54
N LEU A 88 -9.03 -33.68 -24.60
CA LEU A 88 -7.83 -32.84 -24.65
C LEU A 88 -7.89 -31.66 -23.67
N ALA A 89 -9.07 -31.06 -23.45
CA ALA A 89 -9.24 -29.98 -22.48
C ALA A 89 -9.07 -30.51 -21.04
N GLU A 90 -9.62 -31.68 -20.75
CA GLU A 90 -9.44 -32.32 -19.44
C GLU A 90 -7.97 -32.71 -19.20
N GLU A 91 -7.27 -33.28 -20.18
CA GLU A 91 -5.84 -33.59 -20.06
C GLU A 91 -4.99 -32.34 -19.84
N ARG A 92 -5.28 -31.23 -20.54
CA ARG A 92 -4.61 -29.94 -20.32
C ARG A 92 -4.84 -29.44 -18.91
N ALA A 93 -6.09 -29.42 -18.46
CA ALA A 93 -6.43 -28.98 -17.10
C ALA A 93 -5.74 -29.83 -16.02
N ARG A 94 -5.62 -31.15 -16.23
CA ARG A 94 -4.87 -32.04 -15.33
C ARG A 94 -3.38 -31.68 -15.30
N LYS A 95 -2.74 -31.50 -16.47
CA LYS A 95 -1.33 -31.09 -16.57
C LYS A 95 -1.09 -29.74 -15.91
N GLU A 96 -1.92 -28.74 -16.19
CA GLU A 96 -1.84 -27.41 -15.57
C GLU A 96 -1.96 -27.50 -14.04
N ALA A 97 -2.87 -28.34 -13.52
CA ALA A 97 -3.03 -28.56 -12.09
C ALA A 97 -1.84 -29.29 -11.45
N GLU A 98 -1.19 -30.20 -12.17
CA GLU A 98 0.03 -30.89 -11.73
C GLU A 98 1.23 -29.94 -11.72
N GLU A 99 1.43 -29.17 -12.78
CA GLU A 99 2.47 -28.13 -12.87
C GLU A 99 2.30 -27.10 -11.76
N HIS A 100 1.07 -26.63 -11.54
CA HIS A 100 0.77 -25.71 -10.45
C HIS A 100 1.14 -26.30 -9.09
N ARG A 101 0.81 -27.58 -8.82
CA ARG A 101 1.20 -28.25 -7.58
C ARG A 101 2.72 -28.31 -7.42
N ALA A 102 3.44 -28.72 -8.47
CA ALA A 102 4.90 -28.79 -8.45
C ALA A 102 5.54 -27.42 -8.16
N LEU A 103 5.03 -26.34 -8.78
CA LEU A 103 5.50 -24.98 -8.53
C LEU A 103 5.20 -24.51 -7.10
N MET A 104 4.05 -24.87 -6.55
CA MET A 104 3.71 -24.56 -5.16
C MET A 104 4.60 -25.29 -4.17
N ASP A 105 4.92 -26.56 -4.44
CA ASP A 105 5.82 -27.34 -3.59
C ASP A 105 7.25 -26.77 -3.64
N TRP A 106 7.75 -26.45 -4.84
CA TRP A 106 9.04 -25.76 -5.00
C TRP A 106 9.09 -24.42 -4.28
N ASN A 107 8.02 -23.62 -4.35
CA ASN A 107 7.96 -22.35 -3.63
C ASN A 107 8.01 -22.55 -2.10
N ARG A 108 7.36 -23.60 -1.58
CA ARG A 108 7.43 -23.93 -0.15
C ARG A 108 8.84 -24.31 0.27
N GLU A 109 9.53 -25.12 -0.53
CA GLU A 109 10.93 -25.49 -0.26
C GLU A 109 11.85 -24.27 -0.24
N GLU A 110 11.72 -23.37 -1.21
CA GLU A 110 12.53 -22.15 -1.27
C GLU A 110 12.21 -21.21 -0.09
N ASN A 111 10.95 -21.06 0.29
CA ASN A 111 10.56 -20.28 1.46
C ASN A 111 11.14 -20.87 2.76
N GLN A 112 11.19 -22.20 2.88
CA GLN A 112 11.82 -22.87 4.03
C GLN A 112 13.33 -22.59 4.08
N ARG A 113 14.02 -22.69 2.94
CA ARG A 113 15.44 -22.34 2.83
C ARG A 113 15.69 -20.89 3.23
N MET A 114 14.89 -19.95 2.73
CA MET A 114 15.02 -18.53 3.05
C MET A 114 14.70 -18.22 4.52
N LEU A 115 13.72 -18.91 5.11
CA LEU A 115 13.42 -18.78 6.53
C LEU A 115 14.59 -19.22 7.40
N GLN A 116 15.23 -20.35 7.08
CA GLN A 116 16.40 -20.82 7.81
C GLN A 116 17.54 -19.80 7.77
N LEU A 117 17.80 -19.20 6.60
CA LEU A 117 18.82 -18.17 6.46
C LEU A 117 18.48 -16.91 7.28
N ARG A 118 17.22 -16.46 7.27
CA ARG A 118 16.78 -15.31 8.08
C ARG A 118 16.98 -15.56 9.57
N ILE A 119 16.61 -16.74 10.06
CA ILE A 119 16.79 -17.11 11.47
C ILE A 119 18.28 -17.11 11.85
N GLN A 120 19.17 -17.55 10.97
CA GLN A 120 20.61 -17.49 11.22
C GLN A 120 21.10 -16.05 11.31
N MET A 121 20.73 -15.19 10.34
CA MET A 121 21.11 -13.78 10.36
C MET A 121 20.57 -13.04 11.59
N GLU A 122 19.31 -13.28 11.96
CA GLU A 122 18.69 -12.68 13.14
C GLU A 122 19.40 -13.09 14.43
N LYS A 123 19.86 -14.35 14.55
CA LYS A 123 20.67 -14.81 15.69
C LYS A 123 22.02 -14.10 15.74
N GLU A 124 22.73 -14.03 14.61
CA GLU A 124 24.01 -13.32 14.55
C GLU A 124 23.86 -11.83 14.88
N GLU A 125 22.81 -11.18 14.39
CA GLU A 125 22.51 -9.78 14.73
C GLU A 125 22.15 -9.60 16.20
N ALA A 126 21.39 -10.53 16.79
CA ALA A 126 21.04 -10.50 18.19
C ALA A 126 22.30 -10.63 19.07
N GLU A 127 23.18 -11.59 18.76
CA GLU A 127 24.45 -11.78 19.46
C GLU A 127 25.35 -10.54 19.37
N ARG A 128 25.43 -9.91 18.19
CA ARG A 128 26.19 -8.66 18.00
C ARG A 128 25.61 -7.52 18.84
N LYS A 129 24.28 -7.34 18.81
CA LYS A 129 23.60 -6.29 19.61
C LYS A 129 23.77 -6.52 21.11
N GLU A 130 23.71 -7.77 21.56
CA GLU A 130 23.95 -8.10 22.97
C GLU A 130 25.38 -7.78 23.39
N PHE A 131 26.37 -8.12 22.54
CA PHE A 131 27.77 -7.81 22.78
C PHE A 131 28.04 -6.30 22.80
N GLU A 132 27.53 -5.56 21.81
CA GLU A 132 27.63 -4.09 21.75
C GLU A 132 26.98 -3.44 22.99
N ALA A 133 25.78 -3.90 23.37
CA ALA A 133 25.10 -3.40 24.55
C ALA A 133 25.85 -3.73 25.85
N ALA A 134 26.52 -4.89 25.94
CA ALA A 134 27.38 -5.23 27.07
C ALA A 134 28.58 -4.28 27.15
N LEU A 135 29.26 -4.05 26.03
CA LEU A 135 30.40 -3.14 25.95
C LEU A 135 30.01 -1.70 26.33
N GLU A 136 28.89 -1.20 25.82
CA GLU A 136 28.40 0.13 26.19
C GLU A 136 28.07 0.24 27.69
N ARG A 137 27.47 -0.80 28.28
CA ARG A 137 27.18 -0.81 29.73
C ARG A 137 28.48 -0.77 30.54
N GLU A 138 29.49 -1.53 30.15
CA GLU A 138 30.79 -1.51 30.82
C GLU A 138 31.45 -0.13 30.72
N GLN A 139 31.44 0.50 29.55
CA GLN A 139 31.98 1.85 29.36
C GLN A 139 31.25 2.88 30.22
N LYS A 140 29.91 2.90 30.18
CA LYS A 140 29.10 3.80 31.00
C LYS A 140 29.33 3.59 32.49
N GLN A 141 29.50 2.34 32.92
CA GLN A 141 29.82 2.01 34.30
C GLN A 141 31.20 2.53 34.70
N GLN A 142 32.21 2.37 33.85
CA GLN A 142 33.56 2.89 34.10
C GLN A 142 33.57 4.42 34.17
N GLU A 143 32.89 5.10 33.24
CA GLU A 143 32.74 6.56 33.27
C GLU A 143 32.03 7.03 34.54
N PHE A 144 30.97 6.34 34.96
CA PHE A 144 30.25 6.65 36.19
C PHE A 144 31.13 6.48 37.42
N ILE A 145 31.91 5.40 37.50
CA ILE A 145 32.86 5.18 38.59
C ILE A 145 33.88 6.32 38.63
N ARG A 146 34.49 6.68 37.50
CA ARG A 146 35.45 7.78 37.42
C ARG A 146 34.87 9.12 37.86
N MET A 147 33.66 9.45 37.42
CA MET A 147 32.97 10.68 37.84
C MET A 147 32.73 10.70 39.36
N LYS A 148 32.37 9.56 39.95
CA LYS A 148 32.16 9.43 41.40
C LYS A 148 33.46 9.49 42.19
N GLU A 149 34.55 8.94 41.66
CA GLU A 149 35.88 9.07 42.25
C GLU A 149 36.33 10.54 42.27
N GLU A 150 36.14 11.28 41.17
CA GLU A 150 36.44 12.71 41.12
C GLU A 150 35.59 13.52 42.11
N GLU A 151 34.29 13.19 42.24
CA GLU A 151 33.40 13.82 43.21
C GLU A 151 33.85 13.56 44.66
N LEU A 152 34.25 12.32 44.98
CA LEU A 152 34.80 11.97 46.30
C LEU A 152 36.10 12.72 46.60
N LEU A 153 37.01 12.85 45.62
CA LEU A 153 38.24 13.61 45.78
C LEU A 153 37.96 15.09 46.06
N ARG A 154 37.02 15.72 45.33
CA ARG A 154 36.59 17.10 45.60
C ARG A 154 36.01 17.26 46.99
N LEU A 155 35.11 16.36 47.39
CA LEU A 155 34.53 16.38 48.74
C LEU A 155 35.60 16.19 49.83
N GLN A 156 36.62 15.36 49.57
CA GLN A 156 37.74 15.18 50.49
C GLN A 156 38.58 16.45 50.63
N GLU A 157 38.77 17.21 49.56
CA GLU A 157 39.44 18.51 49.60
C GLU A 157 38.61 19.56 50.33
N GLU A 158 37.31 19.66 50.02
CA GLU A 158 36.38 20.58 50.67
C GLU A 158 36.23 20.27 52.17
N ALA A 159 36.24 18.99 52.55
CA ALA A 159 36.13 18.57 53.94
C ALA A 159 37.28 19.07 54.83
N LYS A 160 38.46 19.31 54.26
CA LYS A 160 39.59 19.94 54.98
C LYS A 160 39.27 21.39 55.39
N HIS A 161 38.33 22.04 54.71
CA HIS A 161 37.92 23.42 54.99
C HIS A 161 36.73 23.51 55.94
N PHE A 162 36.19 22.39 56.41
CA PHE A 162 35.10 22.36 57.38
C PHE A 162 35.52 22.89 58.76
N ILE A 163 34.52 23.41 59.47
CA ILE A 163 34.69 23.93 60.82
C ILE A 163 34.59 22.76 61.79
N THR A 164 35.65 22.53 62.55
CA THR A 164 35.77 21.54 63.62
C THR A 164 35.77 22.26 64.97
N MET A 165 35.59 21.52 66.07
CA MET A 165 35.56 22.11 67.41
C MET A 165 36.87 22.85 67.77
N GLU A 166 37.98 22.49 67.12
CA GLU A 166 39.30 23.06 67.37
C GLU A 166 39.56 24.36 66.57
N ASN A 167 38.95 24.53 65.40
CA ASN A 167 39.16 25.71 64.53
C ASN A 167 38.01 26.74 64.60
N LEU A 168 37.04 26.53 65.50
CA LEU A 168 35.79 27.28 65.60
C LEU A 168 36.04 28.77 65.86
N ASP A 169 36.76 29.10 66.94
CA ASP A 169 36.97 30.49 67.37
C ASP A 169 37.73 31.30 66.30
N GLN A 170 38.74 30.69 65.67
CA GLN A 170 39.52 31.32 64.60
C GLN A 170 38.67 31.65 63.36
N ARG A 171 37.75 30.76 62.98
CA ARG A 171 36.86 31.00 61.84
C ARG A 171 35.77 32.03 62.12
N ILE A 172 35.34 32.18 63.38
CA ILE A 172 34.39 33.22 63.80
C ILE A 172 35.02 34.60 63.63
N GLU A 173 36.26 34.79 64.09
CA GLU A 173 36.98 36.06 63.92
C GLU A 173 37.20 36.39 62.43
N GLU A 174 37.70 35.44 61.63
CA GLU A 174 37.93 35.63 60.20
C GLU A 174 36.65 36.02 59.43
N ALA A 175 35.50 35.43 59.81
CA ALA A 175 34.21 35.73 59.20
C ALA A 175 33.69 37.14 59.56
N LEU A 176 33.99 37.64 60.75
CA LEU A 176 33.65 39.00 61.16
C LEU A 176 34.51 40.05 60.44
N ASP A 177 35.80 39.76 60.24
CA ASP A 177 36.73 40.66 59.55
C ASP A 177 36.49 40.75 58.04
N ASN A 178 36.01 39.67 57.43
CA ASN A 178 35.81 39.58 55.98
C ASN A 178 34.34 39.31 55.58
N PRO A 179 33.46 40.33 55.57
CA PRO A 179 32.08 40.18 55.14
C PRO A 179 31.99 39.89 53.63
N LYS A 180 31.42 38.73 53.26
CA LYS A 180 31.20 38.34 51.86
C LYS A 180 29.83 38.82 51.36
N ASN A 181 29.82 39.54 50.24
CA ASN A 181 28.59 40.01 49.58
C ASN A 181 28.30 39.16 48.33
N TYR A 182 27.12 38.54 48.29
CA TYR A 182 26.66 37.71 47.17
C TYR A 182 25.73 38.46 46.20
N ASN A 183 25.51 39.76 46.38
CA ASN A 183 24.65 40.55 45.50
C ASN A 183 25.32 40.75 44.13
N PHE A 184 24.65 40.32 43.07
CA PHE A 184 25.03 40.58 41.69
C PHE A 184 23.78 40.91 40.86
N ALA A 185 23.95 41.73 39.83
CA ALA A 185 22.90 42.02 38.85
C ALA A 185 23.16 41.26 37.55
N ILE A 186 22.09 40.96 36.80
CA ILE A 186 22.17 40.33 35.48
C ILE A 186 21.48 41.24 34.47
N ASP A 187 22.19 41.55 33.37
CA ASP A 187 21.66 42.34 32.28
C ASP A 187 20.73 41.51 31.38
N LYS A 188 19.95 42.18 30.52
CA LYS A 188 19.07 41.51 29.53
C LYS A 188 19.82 40.58 28.56
N GLU A 189 21.13 40.76 28.43
CA GLU A 189 22.03 39.95 27.61
C GLU A 189 22.67 38.78 28.39
N GLY A 190 22.31 38.59 29.68
CA GLY A 190 22.82 37.52 30.52
C GLY A 190 24.20 37.77 31.13
N ARG A 191 24.74 38.99 31.03
CA ARG A 191 26.04 39.35 31.63
C ARG A 191 25.87 39.61 33.12
N ILE A 192 26.76 39.03 33.94
CA ILE A 192 26.76 39.20 35.40
C ILE A 192 27.61 40.41 35.76
N THR A 193 27.01 41.45 36.36
CA THR A 193 27.73 42.60 36.92
C THR A 193 27.75 42.48 38.44
N LYS A 194 28.95 42.31 39.00
CA LYS A 194 29.15 42.28 40.46
C LYS A 194 29.47 43.68 40.95
N GLN A 195 28.80 44.12 42.00
CA GLN A 195 29.11 45.39 42.64
C GLN A 195 30.35 45.20 43.51
N THR A 196 31.54 45.49 42.96
CA THR A 196 32.75 45.55 43.78
C THR A 196 32.66 46.79 44.66
N VAL A 197 32.24 46.62 45.91
CA VAL A 197 32.40 47.65 46.93
C VAL A 197 33.89 47.80 47.18
N LEU A 198 34.47 48.89 46.68
CA LEU A 198 35.83 49.33 47.00
C LEU A 198 35.91 49.53 48.53
N LYS A 199 36.79 48.78 49.18
CA LYS A 199 37.43 49.19 50.44
C LYS A 199 38.69 49.96 50.08
#